data_AF-A0A4Q7G398-F1
#
_entry.id   AF-A0A4Q7G398-F1
#
_cell.length_a   1.000
_cell.length_b   1.000
_cell.length_c   1.000
_cell.angle_alpha   90.00
_cell.angle_beta   90.00
_cell.angle_gamma   90.00
#
_symmetry.space_group_name_H-M   'P 1'
#
loop_
_entity.id
_entity.type
_entity.pdbx_description
1 polymer ?
#
loop_
_entity_poly.entity_id
_entity_poly.type
_entity_poly.pdbx_seq_one_letter_code
_entity_poly.pdbx_strand_id
1 'polypeptide(L)'
;MTFEGTKTEADLKTLCEMLTYARPAGSRSEKKFINRFIRPLGAKADAYGNYILKIGDGPVCFSSHTDTVHKSGGKQRVTITTDYMMKLPMLSQSNCLGADDTSGVWLMCELIRAKVPGLYIFHREEEVGGTGSSYIAKRTPELFEQIKCVIALDRKGRHDVITHQGGARCCSGAFADSLISGLGIEHLAKSDGGTFTDSANYTGIVGECTNLCVGYYDQHSSKETLDAEFMAEMRDALIRLDQSKLVFERKAGDVDPDDWSWMDDGLYGSSYYRGGYKSYSYNKGTAVTKLDKGGWSALHDDDDVDDIWDAGHRIPDMETIVERNADAVTDILRDCGYDENSLMREIYDRLGTLNI
;
A
#
# COMPACT_ATOMS: atom_id res chain seq x y z
N MET A 1 -5.62 34.02 -1.79
CA MET A 1 -4.23 34.25 -1.34
C MET A 1 -3.39 33.13 -1.91
N THR A 2 -2.41 33.48 -2.71
CA THR A 2 -1.45 32.55 -3.32
C THR A 2 -0.37 32.23 -2.30
N PHE A 3 -0.34 30.98 -1.83
CA PHE A 3 0.78 30.45 -1.06
C PHE A 3 1.83 30.00 -2.09
N GLU A 4 3.03 30.56 -2.06
CA GLU A 4 4.16 30.12 -2.87
C GLU A 4 5.37 29.86 -1.96
N GLY A 5 5.91 28.63 -1.99
CA GLY A 5 7.33 28.35 -1.82
C GLY A 5 7.81 27.63 -0.56
N THR A 6 7.00 26.83 0.14
CA THR A 6 7.49 26.01 1.28
C THR A 6 7.57 24.52 0.93
N LYS A 7 8.48 23.77 1.58
CA LYS A 7 8.60 22.30 1.41
C LYS A 7 7.24 21.61 1.60
N THR A 8 6.50 22.03 2.62
CA THR A 8 5.13 21.56 2.91
C THR A 8 4.18 21.72 1.72
N GLU A 9 4.26 22.80 0.95
CA GLU A 9 3.40 23.02 -0.22
C GLU A 9 3.68 22.01 -1.34
N ALA A 10 4.96 21.73 -1.61
CA ALA A 10 5.36 20.74 -2.61
C ALA A 10 4.93 19.32 -2.20
N ASP A 11 5.02 19.02 -0.91
CA ASP A 11 4.65 17.71 -0.36
C ASP A 11 3.12 17.50 -0.43
N LEU A 12 2.33 18.53 -0.10
CA LEU A 12 0.87 18.51 -0.23
C LEU A 12 0.40 18.48 -1.69
N LYS A 13 1.13 19.12 -2.61
CA LYS A 13 0.86 18.99 -4.05
C LYS A 13 1.08 17.56 -4.53
N THR A 14 2.12 16.89 -4.03
CA THR A 14 2.39 15.48 -4.33
C THR A 14 1.27 14.58 -3.78
N LEU A 15 0.82 14.80 -2.54
CA LEU A 15 -0.31 14.08 -1.95
C LEU A 15 -1.58 14.25 -2.80
N CYS A 16 -1.92 15.49 -3.17
CA CYS A 16 -3.06 15.78 -4.03
C CYS A 16 -2.93 15.07 -5.40
N GLU A 17 -1.73 15.07 -5.99
CA GLU A 17 -1.48 14.36 -7.24
C GLU A 17 -1.65 12.84 -7.09
N MET A 18 -1.20 12.25 -5.99
CA MET A 18 -1.37 10.83 -5.68
C MET A 18 -2.86 10.46 -5.61
N LEU A 19 -3.69 11.29 -4.97
CA LEU A 19 -5.16 11.09 -4.88
C LEU A 19 -5.90 11.22 -6.22
N THR A 20 -5.24 11.73 -7.27
CA THR A 20 -5.85 11.73 -8.61
C THR A 20 -5.88 10.35 -9.25
N TYR A 21 -5.20 9.34 -8.70
CA TYR A 21 -5.20 7.98 -9.25
C TYR A 21 -6.32 7.15 -8.63
N ALA A 22 -7.21 6.64 -9.48
CA ALA A 22 -8.16 5.59 -9.11
C ALA A 22 -7.49 4.23 -9.33
N ARG A 23 -7.27 3.45 -8.27
CA ARG A 23 -6.36 2.28 -8.28
C ARG A 23 -7.07 0.98 -7.86
N PRO A 24 -8.06 0.46 -8.60
CA PRO A 24 -8.53 -0.90 -8.33
C PRO A 24 -7.34 -1.89 -8.35
N ALA A 25 -7.38 -2.91 -7.51
CA ALA A 25 -6.36 -3.94 -7.46
C ALA A 25 -6.05 -4.53 -8.86
N GLY A 26 -4.76 -4.65 -9.18
CA GLY A 26 -4.26 -5.19 -10.46
C GLY A 26 -4.34 -4.22 -11.64
N SER A 27 -5.02 -3.08 -11.49
CA SER A 27 -5.32 -2.18 -12.61
C SER A 27 -4.09 -1.52 -13.22
N ARG A 28 -4.22 -1.09 -14.48
CA ARG A 28 -3.18 -0.28 -15.15
C ARG A 28 -2.87 1.02 -14.40
N SER A 29 -3.86 1.64 -13.76
CA SER A 29 -3.66 2.87 -12.99
C SER A 29 -2.92 2.63 -11.67
N GLU A 30 -3.14 1.49 -11.00
CA GLU A 30 -2.32 1.06 -9.87
C GLU A 30 -0.86 0.88 -10.31
N LYS A 31 -0.61 0.15 -11.40
CA LYS A 31 0.73 -0.04 -11.99
C LYS A 31 1.40 1.31 -12.32
N LYS A 32 0.67 2.26 -12.93
CA LYS A 32 1.16 3.63 -13.21
C LYS A 32 1.50 4.39 -11.93
N PHE A 33 0.67 4.30 -10.91
CA PHE A 33 0.91 4.94 -9.61
C PHE A 33 2.17 4.41 -8.94
N ILE A 34 2.33 3.08 -8.87
CA ILE A 34 3.51 2.41 -8.33
C ILE A 34 4.78 2.83 -9.08
N ASN A 35 4.75 2.82 -10.42
CA ASN A 35 5.87 3.22 -11.25
C ASN A 35 6.29 4.67 -11.03
N ARG A 36 5.34 5.55 -10.71
CA ARG A 36 5.60 6.97 -10.51
C ARG A 36 6.08 7.32 -9.11
N PHE A 37 5.48 6.74 -8.06
CA PHE A 37 5.71 7.20 -6.69
C PHE A 37 6.51 6.23 -5.84
N ILE A 38 6.43 4.93 -6.09
CA ILE A 38 7.04 3.89 -5.23
C ILE A 38 8.35 3.39 -5.82
N ARG A 39 8.37 2.95 -7.08
CA ARG A 39 9.58 2.41 -7.72
C ARG A 39 10.77 3.38 -7.73
N PRO A 40 10.60 4.69 -7.97
CA PRO A 40 11.73 5.62 -7.96
C PRO A 40 12.40 5.78 -6.59
N LEU A 41 11.75 5.35 -5.51
CA LEU A 41 12.33 5.31 -4.17
C LEU A 41 13.31 4.14 -3.97
N GLY A 42 13.37 3.21 -4.93
CA GLY A 42 14.22 2.02 -4.87
C GLY A 42 13.54 0.79 -4.28
N ALA A 43 12.23 0.86 -3.98
CA ALA A 43 11.46 -0.31 -3.55
C ALA A 43 11.37 -1.34 -4.69
N LYS A 44 11.51 -2.62 -4.33
CA LYS A 44 11.57 -3.74 -5.27
C LYS A 44 10.38 -4.66 -5.08
N ALA A 45 9.82 -5.13 -6.19
CA ALA A 45 8.76 -6.11 -6.17
C ALA A 45 9.28 -7.46 -5.61
N ASP A 46 8.51 -8.10 -4.74
CA ASP A 46 8.63 -9.52 -4.45
C ASP A 46 7.96 -10.37 -5.56
N ALA A 47 7.90 -11.70 -5.35
CA ALA A 47 7.30 -12.60 -6.34
C ALA A 47 5.76 -12.55 -6.40
N TYR A 48 5.09 -11.89 -5.44
CA TYR A 48 3.65 -11.60 -5.53
C TYR A 48 3.39 -10.26 -6.24
N GLY A 49 4.31 -9.31 -6.07
CA GLY A 49 4.21 -7.94 -6.54
C GLY A 49 4.11 -6.90 -5.42
N ASN A 50 4.30 -7.27 -4.15
CA ASN A 50 4.48 -6.30 -3.06
C ASN A 50 5.79 -5.54 -3.25
N TYR A 51 5.84 -4.25 -2.94
CA TYR A 51 7.07 -3.47 -3.07
C TYR A 51 7.74 -3.28 -1.72
N ILE A 52 9.01 -3.70 -1.63
CA ILE A 52 9.75 -3.77 -0.38
C ILE A 52 11.02 -2.94 -0.47
N LEU A 53 11.32 -2.18 0.58
CA LEU A 53 12.56 -1.43 0.75
C LEU A 53 13.03 -1.51 2.21
N LYS A 54 14.34 -1.73 2.42
CA LYS A 54 14.96 -1.60 3.74
C LYS A 54 15.89 -0.39 3.76
N ILE A 55 15.77 0.47 4.76
CA ILE A 55 16.65 1.61 5.00
C ILE A 55 17.31 1.44 6.36
N GLY A 56 18.64 1.41 6.39
CA GLY A 56 19.40 1.22 7.62
C GLY A 56 19.01 -0.04 8.39
N ASP A 57 19.30 -0.05 9.69
CA ASP A 57 18.82 -1.06 10.62
C ASP A 57 17.87 -0.38 11.61
N GLY A 58 16.69 -0.97 11.81
CA GLY A 58 15.66 -0.44 12.69
C GLY A 58 14.65 -1.52 13.05
N PRO A 59 14.04 -1.46 14.24
CA PRO A 59 13.09 -2.47 14.71
C PRO A 59 11.70 -2.34 14.08
N VAL A 60 11.45 -1.27 13.30
CA VAL A 60 10.13 -0.91 12.79
C VAL A 60 9.97 -1.34 11.34
N CYS A 61 8.86 -2.00 11.04
CA CYS A 61 8.30 -2.09 9.70
C CYS A 61 7.14 -1.09 9.56
N PHE A 62 7.18 -0.25 8.54
CA PHE A 62 6.06 0.57 8.11
C PHE A 62 5.35 -0.11 6.95
N SER A 63 4.02 -0.12 6.95
CA SER A 63 3.24 -0.70 5.87
C SER A 63 2.04 0.13 5.45
N SER A 64 1.70 0.02 4.17
CA SER A 64 0.54 0.62 3.52
C SER A 64 0.11 -0.28 2.35
N HIS A 65 -1.07 -0.08 1.76
CA HIS A 65 -1.50 -0.82 0.57
C HIS A 65 -1.54 0.07 -0.70
N THR A 66 -1.31 -0.55 -1.87
CA THR A 66 -1.18 0.18 -3.15
C THR A 66 -2.47 0.26 -3.97
N ASP A 67 -3.44 -0.58 -3.65
CA ASP A 67 -4.76 -0.54 -4.27
C ASP A 67 -5.69 0.44 -3.55
N THR A 68 -6.92 0.53 -4.02
CA THR A 68 -8.01 1.35 -3.48
C THR A 68 -9.31 0.68 -3.91
N VAL A 69 -10.39 0.83 -3.15
CA VAL A 69 -11.74 0.35 -3.53
C VAL A 69 -12.41 1.03 -4.73
N HIS A 70 -11.66 1.73 -5.60
CA HIS A 70 -12.23 2.29 -6.83
C HIS A 70 -12.84 1.17 -7.69
N LYS A 71 -14.03 1.43 -8.26
CA LYS A 71 -14.70 0.46 -9.17
C LYS A 71 -14.08 0.43 -10.56
N SER A 72 -13.44 1.51 -10.97
CA SER A 72 -12.77 1.65 -12.26
C SER A 72 -11.44 2.35 -12.10
N GLY A 73 -10.46 1.96 -12.92
CA GLY A 73 -9.14 2.57 -12.93
C GLY A 73 -9.13 3.89 -13.70
N GLY A 74 -8.07 4.67 -13.52
CA GLY A 74 -7.80 5.88 -14.29
C GLY A 74 -7.46 7.07 -13.41
N LYS A 75 -7.87 8.25 -13.88
CA LYS A 75 -7.64 9.52 -13.21
C LYS A 75 -8.95 10.15 -12.76
N GLN A 76 -8.90 10.83 -11.62
CA GLN A 76 -9.98 11.62 -11.08
C GLN A 76 -9.51 13.01 -10.68
N ARG A 77 -10.48 13.92 -10.53
CA ARG A 77 -10.22 15.27 -10.01
C ARG A 77 -10.30 15.26 -8.49
N VAL A 78 -9.42 16.03 -7.87
CA VAL A 78 -9.40 16.27 -6.42
C VAL A 78 -9.58 17.76 -6.19
N THR A 79 -10.37 18.12 -5.18
CA THR A 79 -10.55 19.50 -4.71
C THR A 79 -9.91 19.61 -3.33
N ILE A 80 -9.21 20.71 -3.09
CA ILE A 80 -8.75 21.11 -1.76
C ILE A 80 -9.62 22.27 -1.30
N THR A 81 -10.20 22.17 -0.11
CA THR A 81 -11.02 23.22 0.49
C THR A 81 -10.15 24.25 1.21
N THR A 82 -10.76 25.35 1.68
CA THR A 82 -10.05 26.43 2.39
C THR A 82 -9.49 26.02 3.75
N ASP A 83 -10.06 24.98 4.35
CA ASP A 83 -9.64 24.29 5.57
C ASP A 83 -8.75 23.07 5.27
N TYR A 84 -8.08 23.05 4.10
CA TYR A 84 -7.11 22.02 3.70
C TYR A 84 -7.64 20.58 3.64
N MET A 85 -8.96 20.38 3.59
CA MET A 85 -9.54 19.06 3.34
C MET A 85 -9.48 18.74 1.85
N MET A 86 -8.87 17.60 1.51
CA MET A 86 -8.90 17.03 0.16
C MET A 86 -10.14 16.15 0.01
N LYS A 87 -10.88 16.33 -1.08
CA LYS A 87 -12.10 15.58 -1.37
C LYS A 87 -12.44 15.54 -2.85
N LEU A 88 -13.38 14.68 -3.22
CA LEU A 88 -13.96 14.68 -4.56
C LEU A 88 -14.75 15.98 -4.82
N PRO A 89 -14.72 16.52 -6.06
CA PRO A 89 -15.65 17.57 -6.47
C PRO A 89 -17.11 17.13 -6.31
N MET A 90 -18.02 18.08 -6.04
CA MET A 90 -19.45 17.81 -5.79
C MET A 90 -20.15 16.96 -6.87
N LEU A 91 -19.74 17.10 -8.14
CA LEU A 91 -20.32 16.37 -9.28
C LEU A 91 -19.46 15.17 -9.74
N SER A 92 -18.49 14.75 -8.91
CA SER A 92 -17.66 13.59 -9.22
C SER A 92 -18.52 12.34 -9.38
N GLN A 93 -18.15 11.51 -10.35
CA GLN A 93 -18.74 10.18 -10.56
C GLN A 93 -17.88 9.07 -9.91
N SER A 94 -16.75 9.42 -9.29
CA SER A 94 -15.93 8.45 -8.57
C SER A 94 -16.64 7.96 -7.30
N ASN A 95 -16.46 6.69 -6.99
CA ASN A 95 -17.08 6.06 -5.82
C ASN A 95 -16.33 6.31 -4.51
N CYS A 96 -15.08 6.78 -4.57
CA CYS A 96 -14.26 7.12 -3.42
C CYS A 96 -13.16 8.11 -3.80
N LEU A 97 -12.53 8.72 -2.80
CA LEU A 97 -11.32 9.54 -3.02
C LEU A 97 -10.09 8.65 -3.15
N GLY A 98 -10.08 7.49 -2.49
CA GLY A 98 -8.92 6.61 -2.38
C GLY A 98 -7.84 7.16 -1.46
N ALA A 99 -8.23 7.93 -0.43
CA ALA A 99 -7.32 8.33 0.63
C ALA A 99 -6.92 7.12 1.49
N ASP A 100 -7.81 6.15 1.60
CA ASP A 100 -7.54 4.74 1.89
C ASP A 100 -7.01 4.02 0.62
N ASP A 101 -5.72 3.68 0.50
CA ASP A 101 -4.60 4.02 1.39
C ASP A 101 -3.52 4.86 0.69
N THR A 102 -3.94 5.88 -0.07
CA THR A 102 -2.98 6.88 -0.58
C THR A 102 -2.26 7.60 0.57
N SER A 103 -2.92 7.75 1.72
CA SER A 103 -2.41 8.45 2.90
C SER A 103 -1.19 7.73 3.48
N GLY A 104 -1.29 6.43 3.74
CA GLY A 104 -0.19 5.60 4.20
C GLY A 104 0.95 5.53 3.20
N VAL A 105 0.65 5.36 1.91
CA VAL A 105 1.69 5.35 0.85
C VAL A 105 2.45 6.66 0.84
N TRP A 106 1.77 7.81 0.91
CA TRP A 106 2.43 9.11 0.91
C TRP A 106 3.31 9.29 2.15
N LEU A 107 2.83 8.92 3.34
CA LEU A 107 3.65 8.95 4.57
C LEU A 107 4.91 8.11 4.41
N MET A 108 4.79 6.86 3.93
CA MET A 108 5.96 6.01 3.68
C MET A 108 6.93 6.62 2.67
N CYS A 109 6.43 7.24 1.59
CA CYS A 109 7.29 7.95 0.64
C CYS A 109 8.09 9.06 1.32
N GLU A 110 7.46 9.83 2.19
CA GLU A 110 8.11 10.93 2.94
C GLU A 110 9.15 10.41 3.95
N LEU A 111 8.84 9.33 4.67
CA LEU A 111 9.78 8.69 5.59
C LEU A 111 11.01 8.14 4.85
N ILE A 112 10.80 7.51 3.70
CA ILE A 112 11.89 7.00 2.85
C ILE A 112 12.78 8.15 2.36
N ARG A 113 12.19 9.25 1.89
CA ARG A 113 12.95 10.45 1.46
C ARG A 113 13.73 11.07 2.62
N ALA A 114 13.16 11.04 3.83
CA ALA A 114 13.82 11.47 5.05
C ALA A 114 14.85 10.46 5.59
N LYS A 115 14.99 9.29 4.95
CA LYS A 115 15.91 8.20 5.33
C LYS A 115 15.66 7.67 6.74
N VAL A 116 14.39 7.64 7.17
CA VAL A 116 14.02 7.03 8.45
C VAL A 116 14.38 5.53 8.39
N PRO A 117 15.12 4.98 9.38
CA PRO A 117 15.45 3.57 9.38
C PRO A 117 14.21 2.68 9.54
N GLY A 118 14.19 1.56 8.83
CA GLY A 118 13.10 0.60 8.91
C GLY A 118 12.95 -0.27 7.67
N LEU A 119 12.03 -1.23 7.78
CA LEU A 119 11.49 -1.97 6.66
C LEU A 119 10.23 -1.26 6.16
N TYR A 120 10.08 -1.15 4.84
CA TYR A 120 8.93 -0.54 4.19
C TYR A 120 8.31 -1.57 3.27
N ILE A 121 7.02 -1.87 3.49
CA ILE A 121 6.27 -2.80 2.65
C ILE A 121 5.01 -2.11 2.12
N PHE A 122 4.95 -1.95 0.80
CA PHE A 122 3.75 -1.53 0.09
C PHE A 122 3.04 -2.79 -0.40
N HIS A 123 1.98 -3.20 0.29
CA HIS A 123 1.24 -4.41 -0.02
C HIS A 123 0.36 -4.24 -1.26
N ARG A 124 0.13 -5.34 -1.94
CA ARG A 124 -0.88 -5.46 -2.99
C ARG A 124 -2.14 -6.07 -2.40
N GLU A 125 -3.29 -5.67 -2.95
CA GLU A 125 -4.55 -6.40 -2.84
C GLU A 125 -5.06 -6.52 -1.40
N GLU A 126 -4.93 -5.45 -0.61
CA GLU A 126 -5.53 -5.37 0.73
C GLU A 126 -7.06 -5.40 0.60
N GLU A 127 -7.58 -4.55 -0.30
CA GLU A 127 -9.01 -4.25 -0.47
C GLU A 127 -9.82 -5.44 -1.00
N VAL A 128 -9.13 -6.47 -1.47
CA VAL A 128 -9.70 -7.72 -2.00
C VAL A 128 -9.30 -8.94 -1.17
N GLY A 129 -8.74 -8.74 0.03
CA GLY A 129 -8.56 -9.78 1.05
C GLY A 129 -7.16 -9.91 1.65
N GLY A 130 -6.30 -8.90 1.55
CA GLY A 130 -4.95 -8.92 2.16
C GLY A 130 -4.05 -10.02 1.60
N THR A 131 -4.15 -10.30 0.31
CA THR A 131 -3.43 -11.43 -0.33
C THR A 131 -1.93 -11.16 -0.39
N GLY A 132 -1.51 -9.91 -0.62
CA GLY A 132 -0.11 -9.50 -0.63
C GLY A 132 0.59 -9.72 0.70
N SER A 133 -0.03 -9.28 1.81
CA SER A 133 0.52 -9.52 3.15
C SER A 133 0.44 -10.99 3.56
N SER A 134 -0.62 -11.70 3.16
CA SER A 134 -0.74 -13.15 3.38
C SER A 134 0.38 -13.93 2.67
N TYR A 135 0.77 -13.51 1.47
CA TYR A 135 1.91 -14.09 0.75
C TYR A 135 3.19 -13.96 1.56
N ILE A 136 3.52 -12.74 2.02
CA ILE A 136 4.74 -12.48 2.80
C ILE A 136 4.73 -13.33 4.07
N ALA A 137 3.63 -13.35 4.82
CA ALA A 137 3.52 -14.12 6.05
C ALA A 137 3.76 -15.63 5.85
N LYS A 138 3.34 -16.18 4.70
CA LYS A 138 3.43 -17.62 4.40
C LYS A 138 4.73 -18.02 3.72
N ARG A 139 5.32 -17.13 2.90
CA ARG A 139 6.38 -17.46 1.95
C ARG A 139 7.72 -16.84 2.27
N THR A 140 7.71 -15.65 2.87
CA THR A 140 8.93 -14.91 3.20
C THR A 140 8.89 -14.32 4.63
N PRO A 141 8.51 -15.10 5.66
CA PRO A 141 8.44 -14.59 7.03
C PRO A 141 9.81 -14.12 7.56
N GLU A 142 10.91 -14.62 6.98
CA GLU A 142 12.29 -14.21 7.31
C GLU A 142 12.56 -12.72 7.11
N LEU A 143 11.73 -12.04 6.30
CA LEU A 143 11.79 -10.58 6.12
C LEU A 143 11.66 -9.84 7.46
N PHE A 144 10.99 -10.46 8.44
CA PHE A 144 10.72 -9.88 9.75
C PHE A 144 11.72 -10.28 10.86
N GLU A 145 12.78 -11.05 10.58
CA GLU A 145 13.69 -11.57 11.62
C GLU A 145 14.26 -10.49 12.57
N GLN A 146 14.49 -9.28 12.07
CA GLN A 146 15.03 -8.16 12.84
C GLN A 146 13.97 -7.12 13.25
N ILE A 147 12.72 -7.36 12.86
CA ILE A 147 11.60 -6.45 13.10
C ILE A 147 10.93 -6.81 14.42
N LYS A 148 10.62 -5.79 15.22
CA LYS A 148 9.94 -5.90 16.51
C LYS A 148 8.51 -5.38 16.45
N CYS A 149 8.23 -4.42 15.56
CA CYS A 149 6.88 -3.95 15.32
C CYS A 149 6.55 -3.73 13.84
N VAL A 150 5.26 -3.86 13.52
CA VAL A 150 4.66 -3.38 12.26
C VAL A 150 3.70 -2.25 12.61
N ILE A 151 3.92 -1.08 12.00
CA ILE A 151 3.03 0.08 12.06
C ILE A 151 2.37 0.19 10.68
N ALA A 152 1.14 -0.30 10.57
CA ALA A 152 0.29 -0.04 9.41
C ALA A 152 -0.19 1.41 9.47
N LEU A 153 -0.08 2.13 8.36
CA LEU A 153 -0.46 3.53 8.23
C LEU A 153 -1.80 3.63 7.49
N ASP A 154 -2.83 2.97 8.04
CA ASP A 154 -4.06 2.64 7.31
C ASP A 154 -5.29 2.64 8.22
N ARG A 155 -5.38 3.65 9.12
CA ARG A 155 -6.57 3.82 9.95
C ARG A 155 -7.20 5.18 9.71
N LYS A 156 -8.51 5.21 9.55
CA LYS A 156 -9.25 6.47 9.49
C LYS A 156 -9.06 7.35 10.73
N GLY A 157 -9.29 8.64 10.56
CA GLY A 157 -9.35 9.62 11.62
C GLY A 157 -7.98 10.07 12.10
N ARG A 158 -7.95 10.64 13.32
CA ARG A 158 -6.76 11.30 13.87
C ARG A 158 -6.41 10.85 15.29
N HIS A 159 -7.15 9.89 15.83
CA HIS A 159 -7.06 9.52 17.25
C HIS A 159 -6.47 8.13 17.49
N ASP A 160 -6.74 7.17 16.61
CA ASP A 160 -6.58 5.77 16.96
C ASP A 160 -5.13 5.28 16.79
N VAL A 161 -4.60 4.69 17.87
CA VAL A 161 -3.51 3.70 17.84
C VAL A 161 -4.10 2.34 18.20
N ILE A 162 -4.23 1.46 17.21
CA ILE A 162 -4.95 0.20 17.36
C ILE A 162 -4.15 -0.82 18.19
N THR A 163 -4.79 -1.42 19.18
CA THR A 163 -4.25 -2.48 20.04
C THR A 163 -4.89 -3.85 19.80
N HIS A 164 -6.08 -3.88 19.19
CA HIS A 164 -6.79 -5.10 18.82
C HIS A 164 -7.31 -5.00 17.38
N GLN A 165 -7.16 -6.07 16.62
CA GLN A 165 -7.62 -6.17 15.24
C GLN A 165 -8.51 -7.40 15.10
N GLY A 166 -9.75 -7.22 14.63
CA GLY A 166 -10.70 -8.33 14.50
C GLY A 166 -11.05 -8.99 15.84
N GLY A 167 -11.01 -8.22 16.93
CA GLY A 167 -11.33 -8.69 18.28
C GLY A 167 -10.20 -9.46 18.99
N ALA A 168 -9.00 -9.54 18.41
CA ALA A 168 -7.84 -10.18 19.05
C ALA A 168 -6.70 -9.18 19.29
N ARG A 169 -5.94 -9.38 20.37
CA ARG A 169 -4.79 -8.52 20.68
C ARG A 169 -3.70 -8.62 19.60
N CYS A 170 -3.34 -7.48 19.02
CA CYS A 170 -2.29 -7.36 18.01
C CYS A 170 -1.09 -6.52 18.51
N CYS A 171 -1.31 -5.65 19.49
CA CYS A 171 -0.33 -4.71 20.02
C CYS A 171 -0.53 -4.53 21.53
N SER A 172 0.58 -4.46 22.28
CA SER A 172 0.58 -4.25 23.71
C SER A 172 0.21 -2.81 24.08
N GLY A 173 -0.40 -2.63 25.25
CA GLY A 173 -0.66 -1.28 25.78
C GLY A 173 0.62 -0.47 25.95
N ALA A 174 1.72 -1.12 26.37
CA ALA A 174 3.00 -0.46 26.57
C ALA A 174 3.64 0.02 25.27
N PHE A 175 3.60 -0.79 24.19
CA PHE A 175 4.03 -0.34 22.87
C PHE A 175 3.20 0.87 22.42
N ALA A 176 1.87 0.76 22.47
CA ALA A 176 0.99 1.84 22.04
C ALA A 176 1.22 3.13 22.85
N ASP A 177 1.38 3.06 24.17
CA ASP A 177 1.68 4.22 25.01
C ASP A 177 3.05 4.85 24.65
N SER A 178 4.07 4.02 24.39
CA SER A 178 5.39 4.51 23.95
C SER A 178 5.34 5.15 22.56
N LEU A 179 4.53 4.62 21.64
CA LEU A 179 4.33 5.18 20.31
C LEU A 179 3.59 6.51 20.38
N ILE A 180 2.48 6.58 21.14
CA ILE A 180 1.72 7.83 21.37
C ILE A 180 2.64 8.90 21.94
N SER A 181 3.39 8.57 22.99
CA SER A 181 4.34 9.50 23.60
C SER A 181 5.46 9.91 22.64
N GLY A 182 5.92 9.01 21.77
CA GLY A 182 6.99 9.27 20.81
C GLY A 182 6.55 10.14 19.63
N LEU A 183 5.29 10.00 19.19
CA LEU A 183 4.69 10.85 18.16
C LEU A 183 4.38 12.25 18.70
N GLY A 184 3.99 12.36 19.96
CA GLY A 184 3.77 13.66 20.62
C GLY A 184 2.55 14.43 20.09
N ILE A 185 1.61 13.73 19.44
CA ILE A 185 0.35 14.29 18.96
C ILE A 185 -0.69 14.14 20.08
N GLU A 186 -1.19 15.26 20.59
CA GLU A 186 -1.95 15.34 21.86
C GLU A 186 -3.21 14.45 21.88
N HIS A 187 -3.86 14.28 20.73
CA HIS A 187 -5.16 13.65 20.63
C HIS A 187 -5.12 12.17 20.21
N LEU A 188 -3.92 11.56 20.13
CA LEU A 188 -3.76 10.12 19.92
C LEU A 188 -4.08 9.34 21.19
N ALA A 189 -4.76 8.21 21.03
CA ALA A 189 -5.19 7.33 22.10
C ALA A 189 -5.22 5.87 21.63
N LYS A 190 -5.06 4.95 22.58
CA LYS A 190 -5.24 3.52 22.34
C LYS A 190 -6.69 3.23 21.97
N SER A 191 -6.88 2.33 21.01
CA SER A 191 -8.20 1.86 20.59
C SER A 191 -8.19 0.34 20.38
N ASP A 192 -9.23 -0.34 20.86
CA ASP A 192 -9.47 -1.77 20.64
C ASP A 192 -10.49 -2.02 19.50
N GLY A 193 -11.03 -0.95 18.91
CA GLY A 193 -12.00 -1.00 17.81
C GLY A 193 -11.37 -1.20 16.42
N GLY A 194 -10.26 -1.94 16.34
CA GLY A 194 -9.58 -2.23 15.09
C GLY A 194 -10.26 -3.35 14.32
N THR A 195 -10.40 -3.14 13.01
CA THR A 195 -10.80 -4.18 12.06
C THR A 195 -9.56 -4.88 11.51
N PHE A 196 -9.74 -5.66 10.46
CA PHE A 196 -8.62 -6.14 9.65
C PHE A 196 -7.85 -4.96 9.01
N THR A 197 -6.54 -5.13 8.89
CA THR A 197 -5.60 -4.49 7.93
C THR A 197 -4.43 -5.46 7.78
N ASP A 198 -3.56 -5.28 6.79
CA ASP A 198 -2.46 -6.20 6.45
C ASP A 198 -1.60 -6.65 7.64
N SER A 199 -1.33 -5.76 8.61
CA SER A 199 -0.52 -6.09 9.80
C SER A 199 -1.09 -7.23 10.65
N ALA A 200 -2.40 -7.51 10.56
CA ALA A 200 -3.04 -8.62 11.25
C ALA A 200 -2.42 -9.97 10.85
N ASN A 201 -2.03 -10.13 9.58
CA ASN A 201 -1.37 -11.34 9.06
C ASN A 201 0.00 -11.59 9.69
N TYR A 202 0.60 -10.59 10.34
CA TYR A 202 1.93 -10.67 10.94
C TYR A 202 1.91 -10.86 12.45
N THR A 203 0.75 -10.86 13.12
CA THR A 203 0.65 -10.96 14.60
C THR A 203 1.25 -12.24 15.20
N GLY A 204 1.37 -13.31 14.38
CA GLY A 204 2.04 -14.56 14.72
C GLY A 204 3.55 -14.59 14.40
N ILE A 205 4.07 -13.55 13.75
CA ILE A 205 5.47 -13.43 13.28
C ILE A 205 6.18 -12.28 14.02
N VAL A 206 5.48 -11.16 14.23
CA VAL A 206 5.96 -9.95 14.89
C VAL A 206 5.14 -9.71 16.16
N GLY A 207 5.83 -9.27 17.22
CA GLY A 207 5.24 -9.09 18.55
C GLY A 207 4.25 -7.93 18.61
N GLU A 208 4.58 -6.80 17.99
CA GLU A 208 3.74 -5.60 18.04
C GLU A 208 3.22 -5.25 16.64
N CYS A 209 1.94 -5.45 16.37
CA CYS A 209 1.30 -5.02 15.13
C CYS A 209 0.23 -3.99 15.48
N THR A 210 0.37 -2.75 15.01
CA THR A 210 -0.63 -1.70 15.21
C THR A 210 -1.06 -1.12 13.88
N ASN A 211 -2.31 -0.65 13.82
CA ASN A 211 -2.79 0.21 12.76
C ASN A 211 -2.93 1.63 13.30
N LEU A 212 -2.24 2.58 12.69
CA LEU A 212 -2.12 3.97 13.13
C LEU A 212 -2.98 4.87 12.23
N CYS A 213 -3.70 5.80 12.83
CA CYS A 213 -4.58 6.69 12.10
C CYS A 213 -3.83 7.67 11.16
N VAL A 214 -4.40 7.92 9.98
CA VAL A 214 -3.77 8.70 8.88
C VAL A 214 -4.74 9.69 8.21
N GLY A 215 -5.63 10.33 8.98
CA GLY A 215 -6.29 11.57 8.59
C GLY A 215 -7.42 11.48 7.57
N TYR A 216 -7.70 10.30 7.01
CA TYR A 216 -8.85 10.12 6.13
C TYR A 216 -10.15 9.83 6.90
N TYR A 217 -11.29 10.16 6.31
CA TYR A 217 -12.62 9.95 6.88
C TYR A 217 -13.60 9.44 5.84
N ASP A 218 -14.68 8.80 6.28
CA ASP A 218 -15.76 8.29 5.42
C ASP A 218 -15.23 7.42 4.26
N GLN A 219 -14.26 6.55 4.57
CA GLN A 219 -13.61 5.71 3.59
C GLN A 219 -14.59 4.81 2.83
N HIS A 220 -14.19 4.43 1.63
CA HIS A 220 -14.96 3.57 0.73
C HIS A 220 -16.30 4.19 0.29
N SER A 221 -16.39 5.52 0.36
CA SER A 221 -17.58 6.26 -0.04
C SER A 221 -17.22 7.49 -0.88
N SER A 222 -18.18 7.98 -1.65
CA SER A 222 -18.00 9.20 -2.45
C SER A 222 -17.89 10.47 -1.59
N LYS A 223 -18.01 10.34 -0.27
CA LYS A 223 -17.84 11.41 0.72
C LYS A 223 -16.48 11.36 1.40
N GLU A 224 -15.61 10.43 1.01
CA GLU A 224 -14.29 10.30 1.57
C GLU A 224 -13.51 11.61 1.49
N THR A 225 -12.86 11.95 2.61
CA THR A 225 -12.05 13.17 2.74
C THR A 225 -10.71 12.84 3.39
N LEU A 226 -9.71 13.70 3.16
CA LEU A 226 -8.40 13.62 3.78
C LEU A 226 -7.99 14.96 4.35
N ASP A 227 -7.59 14.98 5.62
CA ASP A 227 -7.07 16.16 6.31
C ASP A 227 -5.58 16.38 5.99
N ALA A 228 -5.29 17.30 5.08
CA ALA A 228 -3.92 17.55 4.63
C ALA A 228 -3.02 18.17 5.71
N GLU A 229 -3.58 18.95 6.64
CA GLU A 229 -2.81 19.52 7.75
C GLU A 229 -2.37 18.42 8.72
N PHE A 230 -3.29 17.51 9.06
CA PHE A 230 -2.95 16.35 9.88
C PHE A 230 -1.92 15.44 9.20
N MET A 231 -1.99 15.26 7.88
CA MET A 231 -0.99 14.49 7.15
C MET A 231 0.42 15.09 7.30
N ALA A 232 0.54 16.41 7.23
CA ALA A 232 1.82 17.09 7.46
C ALA A 232 2.30 16.94 8.91
N GLU A 233 1.41 17.07 9.89
CA GLU A 233 1.70 16.85 11.33
C GLU A 233 2.19 15.42 11.58
N MET A 234 1.46 14.42 11.07
CA MET A 234 1.78 13.00 11.23
C MET A 234 3.11 12.64 10.58
N ARG A 235 3.38 13.14 9.36
CA ARG A 235 4.68 12.96 8.70
C ARG A 235 5.81 13.49 9.59
N ASP A 236 5.66 14.71 10.06
CA ASP A 236 6.68 15.39 10.87
C ASP A 236 6.92 14.66 12.20
N ALA A 237 5.86 14.12 12.82
CA ALA A 237 5.95 13.29 14.01
C ALA A 237 6.68 11.97 13.74
N LEU A 238 6.31 11.25 12.68
CA LEU A 238 6.94 9.98 12.29
C LEU A 238 8.42 10.14 11.92
N ILE A 239 8.80 11.24 11.26
CA ILE A 239 10.21 11.54 10.95
C ILE A 239 11.03 11.77 12.23
N ARG A 240 10.43 12.40 13.25
CA ARG A 240 11.10 12.70 14.53
C ARG A 240 11.06 11.54 15.53
N LEU A 241 10.28 10.49 15.25
CA LEU A 241 10.07 9.39 16.17
C LEU A 241 11.41 8.70 16.54
N ASP A 242 11.75 8.76 17.82
CA ASP A 242 12.91 8.05 18.36
C ASP A 242 12.56 6.58 18.61
N GLN A 243 12.80 5.75 17.61
CA GLN A 243 12.48 4.32 17.65
C GLN A 243 13.17 3.56 18.80
N SER A 244 14.26 4.09 19.37
CA SER A 244 14.98 3.47 20.49
C SER A 244 14.20 3.52 21.82
N LYS A 245 13.19 4.40 21.90
CA LYS A 245 12.33 4.57 23.07
C LYS A 245 11.03 3.77 23.00
N LEU A 246 10.78 3.09 21.88
CA LEU A 246 9.62 2.21 21.75
C LEU A 246 9.76 0.99 22.65
N VAL A 247 8.66 0.60 23.27
CA VAL A 247 8.58 -0.54 24.19
C VAL A 247 8.00 -1.74 23.45
N PHE A 248 8.70 -2.88 23.46
CA PHE A 248 8.26 -4.10 22.78
C PHE A 248 8.05 -5.20 23.82
N GLU A 249 6.79 -5.48 24.19
CA GLU A 249 6.45 -6.41 25.28
C GLU A 249 5.72 -7.65 24.79
N ARG A 250 4.81 -7.51 23.83
CA ARG A 250 4.04 -8.62 23.27
C ARG A 250 4.98 -9.52 22.46
N LYS A 251 4.87 -10.85 22.64
CA LYS A 251 5.58 -11.80 21.79
C LYS A 251 4.71 -12.20 20.60
N ALA A 252 5.37 -12.57 19.51
CA ALA A 252 4.70 -13.07 18.33
C ALA A 252 3.84 -14.30 18.67
N GLY A 253 2.57 -14.27 18.27
CA GLY A 253 1.60 -15.34 18.53
C GLY A 253 1.00 -15.37 19.93
N ASP A 254 1.30 -14.40 20.80
CA ASP A 254 0.62 -14.27 22.09
C ASP A 254 -0.88 -14.00 21.88
N VAL A 255 -1.72 -14.72 22.64
CA VAL A 255 -3.17 -14.60 22.63
C VAL A 255 -3.63 -14.11 24.00
N ASP A 256 -4.51 -13.12 24.06
CA ASP A 256 -5.07 -12.65 25.32
C ASP A 256 -6.08 -13.69 25.84
N PRO A 257 -6.01 -14.13 27.12
CA PRO A 257 -7.01 -15.05 27.68
C PRO A 257 -8.46 -14.56 27.51
N ASP A 258 -8.67 -13.25 27.54
CA ASP A 258 -10.00 -12.64 27.38
C ASP A 258 -10.49 -12.64 25.90
N ASP A 259 -9.59 -12.80 24.92
CA ASP A 259 -9.96 -12.97 23.50
C ASP A 259 -10.79 -14.26 23.30
N TRP A 260 -10.58 -15.29 24.14
CA TRP A 260 -11.31 -16.56 24.09
C TRP A 260 -12.74 -16.45 24.63
N SER A 261 -13.03 -15.46 25.48
CA SER A 261 -14.35 -15.25 26.08
C SER A 261 -15.41 -14.84 25.06
N TRP A 262 -15.01 -14.25 23.93
CA TRP A 262 -15.91 -13.82 22.86
C TRP A 262 -16.17 -14.92 21.80
N MET A 263 -15.43 -16.03 21.85
CA MET A 263 -15.61 -17.15 20.92
C MET A 263 -16.58 -18.23 21.42
N ASP A 264 -16.95 -18.22 22.70
CA ASP A 264 -17.85 -19.24 23.29
C ASP A 264 -19.34 -18.84 23.19
N ASP A 265 -19.66 -17.53 23.12
CA ASP A 265 -21.03 -17.02 23.03
C ASP A 265 -21.37 -16.45 21.62
N GLY A 266 -21.66 -17.34 20.68
CA GLY A 266 -22.64 -17.07 19.61
C GLY A 266 -22.14 -16.64 18.22
N LEU A 267 -22.18 -17.60 17.29
CA LEU A 267 -22.49 -17.40 15.85
C LEU A 267 -21.55 -16.51 15.01
N TYR A 268 -20.30 -16.94 14.77
CA TYR A 268 -19.62 -16.82 13.46
C TYR A 268 -18.53 -17.89 13.35
N GLY A 269 -18.97 -19.11 13.02
CA GLY A 269 -18.09 -20.25 12.87
C GLY A 269 -17.28 -20.21 11.57
N SER A 270 -15.97 -20.41 11.73
CA SER A 270 -15.08 -21.20 10.86
C SER A 270 -14.50 -20.55 9.59
N SER A 271 -13.31 -19.94 9.72
CA SER A 271 -12.23 -20.17 8.73
C SER A 271 -10.81 -19.77 9.19
N TYR A 272 -10.60 -19.01 10.26
CA TYR A 272 -9.30 -18.35 10.45
C TYR A 272 -8.29 -19.00 11.41
N TYR A 273 -8.63 -20.08 12.11
CA TYR A 273 -7.69 -20.75 13.03
C TYR A 273 -7.70 -22.27 12.86
N ARG A 274 -6.99 -22.78 11.85
CA ARG A 274 -6.47 -24.15 11.91
C ARG A 274 -5.15 -24.32 11.16
N GLY A 275 -4.16 -23.52 11.51
CA GLY A 275 -2.74 -23.79 11.21
C GLY A 275 -2.08 -24.56 12.36
N GLY A 276 -2.54 -25.78 12.64
CA GLY A 276 -1.94 -26.62 13.66
C GLY A 276 -0.55 -27.12 13.25
N TYR A 277 0.46 -26.81 14.06
CA TYR A 277 1.76 -27.48 14.05
C TYR A 277 1.56 -29.01 13.99
N LYS A 278 1.95 -29.62 12.88
CA LYS A 278 2.15 -31.07 12.79
C LYS A 278 3.56 -31.35 12.28
N SER A 279 4.33 -31.97 13.17
CA SER A 279 5.62 -32.61 12.92
C SER A 279 5.53 -33.55 11.70
N TYR A 280 6.35 -33.29 10.67
CA TYR A 280 6.51 -34.23 9.57
C TYR A 280 7.59 -35.26 9.91
N SER A 281 7.15 -36.50 10.14
CA SER A 281 8.00 -37.68 9.98
C SER A 281 7.90 -38.17 8.54
N TYR A 282 9.05 -38.49 7.97
CA TYR A 282 9.23 -38.88 6.57
C TYR A 282 8.77 -40.33 6.37
N ASN A 283 7.88 -40.59 5.40
CA ASN A 283 7.80 -41.91 4.78
C ASN A 283 7.24 -41.91 3.35
N LYS A 284 7.86 -42.76 2.53
CA LYS A 284 7.74 -42.92 1.07
C LYS A 284 6.47 -43.68 0.62
N GLY A 285 6.03 -43.37 -0.60
CA GLY A 285 5.07 -44.16 -1.43
C GLY A 285 3.63 -43.70 -1.23
N THR A 286 2.74 -43.58 -2.21
CA THR A 286 2.63 -44.20 -3.54
C THR A 286 1.60 -43.38 -4.34
N ALA A 287 1.78 -43.25 -5.66
CA ALA A 287 0.88 -42.51 -6.55
C ALA A 287 -0.49 -43.20 -6.73
N VAL A 288 -1.60 -42.44 -6.80
CA VAL A 288 -2.74 -42.72 -7.71
C VAL A 288 -3.50 -41.43 -8.05
N THR A 289 -3.78 -41.31 -9.34
CA THR A 289 -4.58 -40.35 -10.12
C THR A 289 -6.05 -40.19 -9.73
N LYS A 290 -6.63 -38.98 -9.88
CA LYS A 290 -7.58 -38.63 -10.96
C LYS A 290 -8.22 -37.25 -10.73
N LEU A 291 -8.24 -36.49 -11.82
CA LEU A 291 -8.97 -35.26 -12.06
C LEU A 291 -10.47 -35.52 -12.02
N ASP A 292 -11.24 -34.56 -11.48
CA ASP A 292 -12.55 -34.26 -12.03
C ASP A 292 -12.70 -32.75 -12.23
N LYS A 293 -13.14 -32.41 -13.44
CA LYS A 293 -13.34 -31.07 -14.00
C LYS A 293 -14.79 -30.66 -13.80
N GLY A 294 -14.99 -29.37 -13.54
CA GLY A 294 -16.27 -28.66 -13.68
C GLY A 294 -16.41 -27.66 -12.54
N GLY A 295 -16.37 -26.35 -12.72
CA GLY A 295 -16.39 -25.52 -13.92
C GLY A 295 -17.05 -24.22 -13.50
N TRP A 296 -16.27 -23.14 -13.36
CA TRP A 296 -16.76 -21.77 -13.40
C TRP A 296 -15.75 -20.96 -14.21
N SER A 297 -16.23 -20.47 -15.35
CA SER A 297 -15.50 -19.72 -16.35
C SER A 297 -15.47 -18.23 -16.03
N ALA A 298 -14.46 -17.58 -16.62
CA ALA A 298 -14.36 -16.16 -16.94
C ALA A 298 -13.92 -15.24 -15.80
N LEU A 299 -12.61 -15.01 -15.74
CA LEU A 299 -11.94 -13.71 -15.93
C LEU A 299 -10.47 -14.03 -16.25
N HIS A 300 -10.17 -14.38 -17.50
CA HIS A 300 -8.83 -14.30 -18.06
C HIS A 300 -8.80 -13.01 -18.88
N ASP A 301 -7.89 -12.10 -18.53
CA ASP A 301 -7.32 -11.10 -19.43
C ASP A 301 -6.06 -10.56 -18.74
N ASP A 302 -5.05 -11.43 -18.59
CA ASP A 302 -3.66 -11.04 -18.32
C ASP A 302 -2.65 -11.99 -19.00
N ASP A 303 -3.09 -12.90 -19.90
CA ASP A 303 -2.22 -13.88 -20.57
C ASP A 303 -1.77 -13.46 -22.00
N ASP A 304 -2.29 -12.37 -22.57
CA ASP A 304 -2.06 -12.04 -23.99
C ASP A 304 -0.74 -11.31 -24.31
N VAL A 305 0.03 -10.86 -23.32
CA VAL A 305 1.31 -10.15 -23.59
C VAL A 305 2.48 -11.14 -23.65
N ASP A 306 2.45 -12.20 -22.84
CA ASP A 306 3.49 -13.21 -22.80
C ASP A 306 3.40 -14.17 -24.01
N ASP A 307 2.20 -14.42 -24.54
CA ASP A 307 2.00 -15.20 -25.77
C ASP A 307 2.56 -14.52 -27.04
N ILE A 308 2.74 -13.18 -27.04
CA ILE A 308 3.38 -12.46 -28.15
C ILE A 308 4.90 -12.66 -28.13
N TRP A 309 5.50 -12.89 -26.95
CA TRP A 309 6.95 -13.04 -26.79
C TRP A 309 7.45 -14.47 -26.96
N ASP A 310 6.61 -15.48 -26.73
CA ASP A 310 7.00 -16.90 -26.83
C ASP A 310 6.66 -17.57 -28.18
N ALA A 311 5.90 -16.90 -29.05
CA ALA A 311 5.44 -17.49 -30.31
C ALA A 311 6.45 -17.47 -31.47
N GLY A 312 7.78 -17.40 -31.25
CA GLY A 312 8.77 -17.50 -32.34
C GLY A 312 8.60 -16.51 -33.51
N HIS A 313 7.77 -15.47 -33.34
CA HIS A 313 7.57 -14.42 -34.32
C HIS A 313 8.74 -13.44 -34.21
N ARG A 314 9.33 -13.07 -35.35
CA ARG A 314 10.40 -12.08 -35.40
C ARG A 314 9.87 -10.77 -34.79
N ILE A 315 10.44 -10.38 -33.64
CA ILE A 315 10.12 -9.11 -32.99
C ILE A 315 10.34 -8.00 -34.03
N PRO A 316 9.32 -7.18 -34.35
CA PRO A 316 9.50 -6.07 -35.27
C PRO A 316 10.59 -5.13 -34.73
N ASP A 317 11.38 -4.54 -35.62
CA ASP A 317 12.33 -3.50 -35.18
C ASP A 317 11.58 -2.31 -34.57
N MET A 318 12.32 -1.50 -33.80
CA MET A 318 11.72 -0.41 -33.03
C MET A 318 11.02 0.61 -33.92
N GLU A 319 11.53 0.84 -35.12
CA GLU A 319 10.90 1.72 -36.13
C GLU A 319 9.53 1.18 -36.53
N THR A 320 9.42 -0.12 -36.86
CA THR A 320 8.15 -0.76 -37.19
C THR A 320 7.16 -0.71 -36.02
N ILE A 321 7.63 -0.85 -34.78
CA ILE A 321 6.79 -0.75 -33.58
C ILE A 321 6.23 0.66 -33.44
N VAL A 322 7.07 1.68 -33.60
CA VAL A 322 6.67 3.09 -33.48
C VAL A 322 5.69 3.47 -34.58
N GLU A 323 5.96 3.07 -35.83
CA GLU A 323 5.07 3.36 -36.97
C GLU A 323 3.68 2.73 -36.82
N ARG A 324 3.62 1.46 -36.39
CA ARG A 324 2.34 0.74 -36.26
C ARG A 324 1.52 1.12 -35.04
N ASN A 325 2.14 1.80 -34.07
CA ASN A 325 1.51 2.15 -32.79
C ASN A 325 1.71 3.63 -32.46
N ALA A 326 1.74 4.49 -33.48
CA ALA A 326 2.09 5.91 -33.33
C ALA A 326 1.26 6.63 -32.27
N ASP A 327 -0.04 6.35 -32.17
CA ASP A 327 -0.92 6.92 -31.16
C ASP A 327 -0.52 6.49 -29.75
N ALA A 328 -0.30 5.19 -29.55
CA ALA A 328 0.11 4.65 -28.25
C ALA A 328 1.51 5.11 -27.85
N VAL A 329 2.44 5.23 -28.80
CA VAL A 329 3.78 5.79 -28.55
C VAL A 329 3.70 7.27 -28.22
N THR A 330 2.81 8.03 -28.87
CA THR A 330 2.57 9.44 -28.54
C THR A 330 2.05 9.57 -27.11
N ASP A 331 1.12 8.71 -26.70
CA ASP A 331 0.62 8.68 -25.34
C ASP A 331 1.71 8.28 -24.33
N ILE A 332 2.57 7.32 -24.67
CA ILE A 332 3.74 6.94 -23.85
C ILE A 332 4.70 8.11 -23.69
N LEU A 333 4.98 8.87 -24.76
CA LEU A 333 5.87 10.03 -24.71
C LEU A 333 5.29 11.15 -23.84
N ARG A 334 3.99 11.42 -23.96
CA ARG A 334 3.26 12.35 -23.08
C ARG A 334 3.28 11.88 -21.63
N ASP A 335 3.08 10.59 -21.39
CA ASP A 335 3.18 9.97 -20.06
C ASP A 335 4.61 10.07 -19.48
N CYS A 336 5.64 10.09 -20.34
CA CYS A 336 7.04 10.34 -19.96
C CYS A 336 7.38 11.83 -19.79
N GLY A 337 6.40 12.73 -19.93
CA GLY A 337 6.57 14.17 -19.74
C GLY A 337 7.05 14.93 -20.98
N TYR A 338 7.05 14.30 -22.16
CA TYR A 338 7.30 15.00 -23.41
C TYR A 338 6.01 15.65 -23.92
N ASP A 339 6.03 16.97 -24.05
CA ASP A 339 5.11 17.71 -24.90
C ASP A 339 5.68 17.86 -26.32
N GLU A 340 4.89 18.42 -27.25
CA GLU A 340 5.30 18.57 -28.65
C GLU A 340 6.60 19.39 -28.78
N ASN A 341 6.80 20.40 -27.93
CA ASN A 341 7.96 21.31 -28.01
C ASN A 341 9.24 20.67 -27.47
N SER A 342 9.16 19.95 -26.36
CA SER A 342 10.28 19.23 -25.76
C SER A 342 10.72 18.05 -26.63
N LEU A 343 9.76 17.33 -27.23
CA LEU A 343 10.07 16.27 -28.18
C LEU A 343 10.73 16.83 -29.44
N MET A 344 10.20 17.91 -30.01
CA MET A 344 10.82 18.58 -31.17
C MET A 344 12.24 19.08 -30.86
N ARG A 345 12.47 19.65 -29.67
CA ARG A 345 13.80 20.11 -29.27
C ARG A 345 14.79 18.94 -29.16
N GLU A 346 14.39 17.85 -28.51
CA GLU A 346 15.23 16.66 -28.37
C GLU A 346 15.57 16.03 -29.73
N ILE A 347 14.62 15.98 -30.67
CA ILE A 347 14.85 15.50 -32.04
C ILE A 347 15.82 16.43 -32.78
N TYR A 348 15.62 17.75 -32.68
CA TYR A 348 16.47 18.74 -33.32
C TYR A 348 17.92 18.68 -32.79
N ASP A 349 18.10 18.56 -31.48
CA ASP A 349 19.44 18.49 -30.87
C ASP A 349 20.22 17.24 -31.31
N ARG A 350 19.53 16.15 -31.67
CA ARG A 350 20.14 14.91 -32.15
C ARG A 350 20.41 14.90 -33.65
N LEU A 351 19.50 15.46 -34.44
CA LEU A 351 19.55 15.36 -35.91
C LEU A 351 20.03 16.65 -36.60
N GLY A 352 20.06 17.77 -35.89
CA GLY A 352 20.34 19.11 -36.42
C GLY A 352 19.24 19.66 -37.34
N THR A 353 18.18 18.88 -37.59
CA THR A 353 17.05 19.23 -38.46
C THR A 353 15.79 18.53 -37.95
N LEU A 354 14.63 19.14 -38.20
CA LEU A 354 13.32 18.54 -37.96
C LEU A 354 12.66 18.23 -39.31
N ASN A 355 12.28 16.97 -39.54
CA ASN A 355 11.38 16.60 -40.64
C ASN A 355 9.96 16.59 -40.08
N ILE A 356 9.22 17.68 -40.30
CA ILE A 356 7.84 17.88 -39.85
C ILE A 356 6.93 18.07 -41.06
#